data_AF-A0A8J5RC00-F1
#
_entry.id   AF-A0A8J5RC00-F1
#
_cell.length_a   1.000
_cell.length_b   1.000
_cell.length_c   1.000
_cell.angle_alpha   90.00
_cell.angle_beta   90.00
_cell.angle_gamma   90.00
#
_symmetry.space_group_name_H-M   'P 1'
#
loop_
_entity.id
_entity.type
_entity.pdbx_description
1 polymer ?
#
loop_
_entity_poly.entity_id
_entity_poly.type
_entity_poly.pdbx_seq_one_letter_code
_entity_poly.pdbx_strand_id
1 'polypeptide(L)'
;MLEIVAGRPNTDNSLEEGKIYLFEWLWSLYEKAQALGIVDPNLNEFNKVEAFRVICVALLCTQGSPHQRPPMSKVVASAHWRS
;
A
#
# COMPACT_ATOMS: atom_id res chain seq x y z
N MET A 1 -2.77 -1.65 6.46
CA MET A 1 -2.07 -0.42 6.00
C MET A 1 -2.55 -0.01 4.62
N LEU A 2 -2.55 -0.92 3.65
CA LEU A 2 -3.05 -0.68 2.29
C LEU A 2 -4.49 -0.16 2.21
N GLU A 3 -5.40 -0.74 3.00
CA GLU A 3 -6.82 -0.32 3.03
C GLU A 3 -7.00 1.15 3.43
N ILE A 4 -6.14 1.66 4.31
CA ILE A 4 -6.18 3.06 4.77
C ILE A 4 -5.73 4.00 3.64
N VAL A 5 -4.67 3.62 2.92
CA VAL A 5 -4.17 4.43 1.79
C VAL A 5 -5.15 4.43 0.63
N ALA A 6 -5.79 3.29 0.38
CA ALA A 6 -6.68 3.11 -0.76
C ALA A 6 -8.14 3.50 -0.49
N GLY A 7 -8.52 3.74 0.77
CA GLY A 7 -9.88 4.07 1.14
C GLY A 7 -10.91 2.96 0.86
N ARG A 8 -10.45 1.71 0.73
CA ARG A 8 -11.29 0.56 0.37
C ARG A 8 -10.80 -0.74 1.01
N PRO A 9 -11.69 -1.74 1.21
CA PRO A 9 -11.32 -3.01 1.80
C PRO A 9 -10.34 -3.80 0.93
N ASN A 10 -9.62 -4.75 1.54
CA ASN A 10 -8.66 -5.60 0.86
C ASN A 10 -9.27 -6.44 -0.29
N THR A 11 -10.56 -6.73 -0.21
CA THR A 11 -11.31 -7.44 -1.25
C THR A 11 -12.60 -6.69 -1.55
N ASP A 12 -12.86 -6.42 -2.83
CA ASP A 12 -14.11 -5.80 -3.29
C ASP A 12 -14.56 -6.47 -4.60
N ASN A 13 -15.58 -7.31 -4.50
CA ASN A 13 -16.09 -8.08 -5.64
C ASN A 13 -16.95 -7.24 -6.59
N SER A 14 -17.22 -5.97 -6.27
CA SER A 14 -17.97 -5.06 -7.16
C SER A 14 -17.10 -4.43 -8.25
N LEU A 15 -15.78 -4.62 -8.17
CA LEU A 15 -14.81 -4.03 -9.10
C LEU A 15 -14.41 -4.99 -10.22
N GLU A 16 -13.73 -4.45 -11.22
CA GLU A 16 -13.09 -5.21 -12.31
C GLU A 16 -12.13 -6.28 -11.75
N GLU A 17 -12.01 -7.41 -12.44
CA GLU A 17 -11.28 -8.60 -11.98
C GLU A 17 -9.86 -8.30 -11.48
N GLY A 18 -9.10 -7.44 -12.17
CA GLY A 18 -7.74 -7.03 -11.77
C GLY A 18 -7.67 -6.03 -10.60
N LYS A 19 -8.80 -5.63 -10.03
CA LYS A 19 -8.94 -4.70 -8.90
C LYS A 19 -9.63 -5.31 -7.69
N ILE A 20 -10.15 -6.53 -7.79
CA ILE A 20 -10.88 -7.20 -6.70
C ILE A 20 -10.00 -7.30 -5.46
N TYR A 21 -8.79 -7.83 -5.61
CA TYR A 21 -7.81 -7.93 -4.55
C TYR A 21 -6.90 -6.71 -4.52
N LEU A 22 -6.97 -5.96 -3.42
CA LEU A 22 -6.26 -4.69 -3.27
C LEU A 22 -4.74 -4.84 -3.43
N PHE A 23 -4.17 -5.93 -2.91
CA PHE A 23 -2.75 -6.19 -3.03
C PHE A 23 -2.30 -6.53 -4.46
N GLU A 24 -3.07 -7.33 -5.20
CA GLU A 24 -2.75 -7.66 -6.60
C GLU A 24 -2.82 -6.41 -7.47
N TRP A 25 -3.84 -5.57 -7.23
CA TRP A 25 -3.95 -4.28 -7.90
C TRP A 25 -2.75 -3.37 -7.60
N LEU A 26 -2.32 -3.28 -6.33
CA LEU A 26 -1.12 -2.56 -5.95
C LEU A 26 0.10 -3.07 -6.72
N TRP A 27 0.27 -4.38 -6.76
CA TRP A 27 1.43 -4.99 -7.41
C TRP A 27 1.48 -4.64 -8.89
N SER A 28 0.35 -4.72 -9.60
CA SER A 28 0.26 -4.31 -11.01
C SER A 28 0.61 -2.83 -11.22
N LEU A 29 0.17 -1.95 -10.33
CA LEU A 29 0.52 -0.53 -10.38
C LEU A 29 2.00 -0.30 -10.09
N TYR A 30 2.57 -1.02 -9.12
CA TYR A 30 3.97 -0.92 -8.76
C TYR A 30 4.89 -1.36 -9.91
N GLU A 31 4.59 -2.47 -10.57
CA GLU A 31 5.33 -2.94 -11.76
C GLU A 31 5.30 -1.93 -12.93
N LYS A 32 4.25 -1.12 -13.01
CA LYS A 32 4.11 -0.04 -14.00
C LYS A 32 4.69 1.30 -13.57
N ALA A 33 5.37 1.38 -12.41
CA ALA A 33 5.82 2.63 -11.79
C ALA A 33 4.69 3.63 -11.51
N GLN A 34 3.47 3.14 -11.28
CA GLN A 34 2.23 3.89 -11.04
C GLN A 34 1.65 3.62 -9.65
N ALA A 35 2.48 3.24 -8.68
CA ALA A 35 2.04 2.80 -7.34
C ALA A 35 1.14 3.81 -6.62
N LEU A 36 1.33 5.12 -6.84
CA LEU A 36 0.47 6.18 -6.26
C LEU A 36 -0.97 6.16 -6.79
N GLY A 37 -1.26 5.44 -7.88
CA GLY A 37 -2.62 5.24 -8.38
C GLY A 37 -3.52 4.42 -7.45
N ILE A 38 -2.96 3.83 -6.39
CA ILE A 38 -3.73 3.13 -5.35
C ILE A 38 -4.32 4.08 -4.31
N VAL A 39 -3.85 5.33 -4.24
CA VAL A 39 -4.29 6.29 -3.21
C VAL A 39 -5.78 6.59 -3.42
N ASP A 40 -6.52 6.67 -2.31
CA ASP A 40 -7.95 6.98 -2.29
C ASP A 40 -8.25 8.20 -3.18
N PRO A 41 -9.10 8.06 -4.21
CA PRO A 41 -9.43 9.17 -5.10
C PRO A 41 -10.16 10.33 -4.40
N ASN A 42 -10.72 10.12 -3.21
CA ASN A 42 -11.34 11.18 -2.41
C ASN A 42 -10.30 12.03 -1.64
N LEU A 43 -9.03 11.64 -1.60
CA LEU A 43 -7.95 12.48 -1.09
C LEU A 43 -7.52 13.52 -2.13
N ASN A 44 -8.08 14.73 -2.01
CA ASN A 44 -7.74 15.85 -2.88
C ASN A 44 -6.28 16.33 -2.73
N GLU A 45 -5.74 16.29 -1.50
CA GLU A 45 -4.35 16.68 -1.22
C GLU A 45 -3.69 15.66 -0.28
N PHE A 46 -2.51 15.19 -0.66
CA PHE A 46 -1.71 14.29 0.17
C PHE A 46 -0.21 14.44 -0.12
N ASN A 47 0.61 14.08 0.86
CA ASN A 47 2.04 14.02 0.68
C ASN A 47 2.42 12.75 -0.12
N LYS A 48 2.76 12.93 -1.40
CA LYS A 48 3.14 11.84 -2.31
C LYS A 48 4.35 11.04 -1.82
N VAL A 49 5.31 11.67 -1.14
CA VAL A 49 6.51 11.00 -0.62
C VAL A 49 6.12 10.06 0.52
N GLU A 50 5.33 10.53 1.47
CA GLU A 50 4.87 9.70 2.58
C GLU A 50 3.92 8.59 2.11
N ALA A 51 3.00 8.89 1.18
CA ALA A 51 2.15 7.87 0.57
C ALA A 51 2.98 6.77 -0.12
N PHE A 52 4.00 7.16 -0.88
CA PHE A 52 4.89 6.20 -1.53
C PHE A 52 5.70 5.38 -0.51
N ARG A 53 6.21 6.00 0.56
CA ARG A 53 6.91 5.28 1.65
C ARG A 53 6.01 4.24 2.31
N VAL A 54 4.77 4.62 2.62
CA VAL A 54 3.76 3.71 3.17
C VAL A 54 3.50 2.53 2.23
N ILE A 55 3.37 2.79 0.94
CA ILE A 55 3.20 1.74 -0.08
C ILE A 55 4.41 0.79 -0.10
N CYS A 56 5.64 1.32 -0.09
CA CYS A 56 6.85 0.49 -0.03
C CYS A 56 6.90 -0.38 1.23
N VAL A 57 6.53 0.18 2.38
CA VAL A 57 6.45 -0.58 3.63
C VAL A 57 5.41 -1.71 3.52
N ALA A 58 4.24 -1.43 2.95
CA ALA A 58 3.21 -2.44 2.72
C ALA A 58 3.72 -3.59 1.83
N LEU A 59 4.38 -3.28 0.71
CA LEU A 59 5.00 -4.26 -0.19
C LEU A 59 6.07 -5.11 0.52
N LEU A 60 6.88 -4.49 1.38
CA LEU A 60 7.91 -5.22 2.15
C LEU A 60 7.30 -6.17 3.18
N CYS A 61 6.19 -5.77 3.83
CA CYS A 61 5.51 -6.56 4.84
C CYS A 61 4.77 -7.78 4.27
N THR A 62 4.35 -7.72 3.02
CA THR A 62 3.60 -8.79 2.34
C THR A 62 4.48 -9.69 1.48
N GLN A 63 5.81 -9.53 1.53
CA GLN A 63 6.73 -10.42 0.80
C GLN A 63 6.47 -11.90 1.12
N GLY A 64 6.54 -12.73 0.08
CA GLY A 64 6.26 -14.16 0.15
C GLY A 64 7.19 -14.93 1.08
N SER A 65 8.45 -14.49 1.21
CA SER A 65 9.38 -15.04 2.20
C SER A 65 9.22 -14.36 3.55
N PRO A 66 8.88 -15.10 4.63
CA PRO A 66 8.77 -14.53 5.98
C PRO A 66 10.05 -13.85 6.47
N HIS A 67 11.22 -14.35 6.06
CA HIS A 67 12.53 -13.81 6.45
C HIS A 67 12.83 -12.43 5.83
N GLN A 68 12.11 -12.05 4.78
CA GLN A 68 12.27 -10.74 4.11
C GLN A 68 11.30 -9.69 4.66
N ARG A 69 10.35 -10.09 5.51
CA ARG A 69 9.42 -9.17 6.15
C ARG A 69 10.15 -8.43 7.26
N PRO A 70 10.14 -7.09 7.28
CA PRO A 70 10.71 -6.35 8.39
C PRO A 70 9.94 -6.65 9.68
N PRO A 71 10.60 -6.69 10.85
CA PRO A 71 9.91 -6.78 12.12
C PRO A 71 9.02 -5.54 12.31
N MET A 72 7.87 -5.72 12.97
CA MET A 72 6.90 -4.63 13.17
C MET A 72 7.49 -3.39 13.86
N SER A 73 8.46 -3.57 14.76
CA SER A 73 9.19 -2.45 15.38
C SER A 73 9.89 -1.56 14.35
N LYS A 74 10.43 -2.15 13.27
CA LYS A 74 11.09 -1.42 12.18
C LYS A 74 10.08 -0.75 11.24
N VAL A 75 8.94 -1.41 11.01
CA VAL A 75 7.81 -0.86 10.23
C VAL A 75 7.30 0.43 10.87
N VAL A 76 7.07 0.40 12.19
CA VAL A 76 6.61 1.56 12.96
C VAL A 76 7.66 2.67 12.98
N ALA A 77 8.95 2.35 13.05
CA ALA A 77 10.01 3.36 12.97
C ALA A 77 10.13 3.99 11.57
N SER A 78 9.83 3.24 10.50
CA SER A 78 9.91 3.73 9.11
C SER A 78 8.75 4.63 8.71
N ALA A 79 7.54 4.32 9.21
CA ALA A 79 6.38 5.20 9.12
C ALA A 79 6.58 6.28 10.18
N HIS A 80 7.13 7.43 9.79
CA HIS A 80 7.56 8.54 10.65
C HIS A 80 6.47 9.03 11.62
N TRP A 81 6.20 8.25 12.67
CA TRP A 81 5.35 8.63 13.78
C TRP A 81 6.26 9.31 14.81
N ARG A 82 6.78 10.48 14.43
CA ARG A 82 7.43 11.34 15.43
C ARG A 82 6.33 11.92 16.30
N SER A 83 6.39 11.59 17.59
CA SER A 83 5.67 12.26 18.68
C SER A 83 5.98 13.76 18.69
#